data_AF-A0A7Y5K941-F1
#
_entry.id   AF-A0A7Y5K941-F1
#
_cell.length_a   1.000
_cell.length_b   1.000
_cell.length_c   1.000
_cell.angle_alpha   90.00
_cell.angle_beta   90.00
_cell.angle_gamma   90.00
#
_symmetry.space_group_name_H-M   'P 1'
#
loop_
_entity.id
_entity.type
_entity.pdbx_description
1 polymer ?
#
loop_
_entity_poly.entity_id
_entity_poly.type
_entity_poly.pdbx_seq_one_letter_code
_entity_poly.pdbx_strand_id
1 'polypeptide(L)' 'MRYDTAHGFAHRDLLRPDGAQEKTFIASGDYGRTLKAAETDIKQNWRLYRSAYEKEMKKYDT' A
#
# COMPACT_ATOMS: atom_id res chain seq x y z
N MET A 1 -3.40 0.20 2.32
CA MET A 1 -2.43 0.33 1.21
C MET A 1 -2.24 1.80 0.91
N ARG A 2 -1.00 2.28 0.82
CA ARG A 2 -0.66 3.66 0.46
C ARG A 2 0.53 3.64 -0.51
N TYR A 3 0.52 4.57 -1.47
CA TYR A 3 1.69 4.88 -2.29
C TYR A 3 2.11 6.32 -2.03
N ASP A 4 3.41 6.56 -1.88
CA ASP A 4 3.98 7.91 -1.72
C ASP A 4 5.36 8.02 -2.39
N THR A 5 5.91 9.23 -2.42
CA THR A 5 7.24 9.52 -2.95
C THR A 5 8.19 10.08 -1.88
N ALA A 6 8.00 9.66 -0.62
CA ALA A 6 8.81 10.18 0.48
C ALA A 6 10.31 9.87 0.28
N HIS A 7 11.18 10.76 0.76
CA HIS A 7 12.64 10.60 0.68
C HIS A 7 13.21 10.52 -0.75
N GLY A 8 12.49 11.03 -1.75
CA GLY A 8 12.97 11.05 -3.13
C GLY A 8 12.91 9.68 -3.81
N PHE A 9 12.04 8.79 -3.33
CA PHE A 9 11.79 7.48 -3.92
C PHE A 9 10.31 7.11 -3.80
N ALA A 10 9.82 6.32 -4.75
CA ALA A 10 8.46 5.80 -4.69
C ALA A 10 8.37 4.61 -3.73
N HIS A 11 7.35 4.62 -2.87
CA HIS A 11 7.10 3.56 -1.90
C HIS A 11 5.69 2.98 -2.08
N ARG A 12 5.57 1.70 -1.76
CA ARG A 12 4.29 1.05 -1.46
C ARG A 12 4.29 0.63 0.00
N ASP A 13 3.30 1.11 0.72
CA ASP A 13 3.14 0.92 2.15
C ASP A 13 1.89 0.07 2.44
N LEU A 14 2.10 -1.12 3.00
CA LEU A 14 1.02 -1.94 3.55
C LEU A 14 0.85 -1.59 5.03
N LEU A 15 -0.27 -0.93 5.33
CA LEU A 15 -0.66 -0.55 6.69
C LEU A 15 -1.45 -1.69 7.32
N ARG A 16 -1.15 -2.00 8.58
CA ARG A 16 -1.86 -2.99 9.40
C ARG A 16 -2.64 -2.31 10.54
N PRO A 17 -3.69 -2.95 11.07
CA PRO A 17 -4.53 -2.36 12.11
C PRO A 17 -3.84 -2.05 13.44
N ASP A 18 -2.80 -2.82 13.78
CA ASP A 18 -1.97 -2.61 14.96
C ASP A 18 -0.99 -1.42 14.82
N GLY A 19 -1.05 -0.69 13.71
CA GLY A 19 -0.14 0.40 13.38
C GLY A 19 1.18 -0.07 12.77
N ALA A 20 1.41 -1.38 12.63
CA ALA A 20 2.56 -1.88 11.89
C ALA A 20 2.46 -1.51 10.41
N GLN A 21 3.62 -1.26 9.80
CA GLN A 21 3.72 -0.89 8.41
C GLN A 21 4.84 -1.66 7.72
N GLU A 22 4.52 -2.26 6.59
CA GLU A 22 5.51 -2.87 5.69
C GLU A 22 5.77 -1.93 4.51
N LYS A 23 7.02 -1.50 4.35
CA LYS A 23 7.46 -0.58 3.29
C LYS A 23 8.14 -1.36 2.19
N THR A 24 7.63 -1.28 0.97
CA THR A 24 8.29 -1.78 -0.24
C THR A 24 8.83 -0.61 -1.05
N PHE A 25 10.13 -0.58 -1.26
CA PHE A 25 10.78 0.35 -2.17
C PHE A 25 10.43 0.01 -3.63
N ILE A 26 10.07 1.03 -4.42
CA ILE A 26 9.88 0.88 -5.86
C ILE A 26 11.04 1.57 -6.55
N ALA A 27 11.97 0.76 -7.06
CA ALA A 27 13.02 1.25 -7.94
C ALA A 27 12.38 1.85 -9.19
N SER A 28 12.34 3.18 -9.27
CA SER A 28 11.74 3.88 -10.40
C SER A 28 12.69 4.93 -10.95
N GLY A 29 12.91 4.88 -12.26
CA GLY A 29 13.51 5.98 -13.02
C GLY A 29 12.45 6.93 -13.61
N ASP A 30 11.15 6.64 -13.42
CA ASP A 30 10.03 7.41 -13.97
C ASP A 30 8.83 7.39 -13.03
N TYR A 31 8.66 8.48 -12.27
CA TYR A 31 7.54 8.67 -11.36
C TYR A 31 6.17 8.66 -12.04
N GLY A 32 6.07 9.11 -13.29
CA GLY A 32 4.82 9.12 -14.04
C GLY A 32 4.33 7.70 -14.33
N ARG A 33 5.26 6.82 -14.74
CA ARG A 33 4.96 5.39 -14.92
C ARG A 33 4.60 4.74 -13.59
N THR A 34 5.33 5.04 -12.51
CA THR A 34 5.05 4.48 -11.18
C THR A 34 3.70 4.94 -10.64
N LEU A 35 3.33 6.21 -10.82
CA LEU A 35 2.02 6.74 -10.41
C LEU A 35 0.87 6.02 -11.13
N LYS A 36 0.98 5.84 -12.45
CA LYS A 36 -0.04 5.10 -13.22
C LYS A 36 -0.17 3.66 -12.74
N ALA A 37 0.94 2.98 -12.48
CA ALA A 37 0.93 1.62 -11.94
C ALA A 37 0.28 1.55 -10.55
N ALA A 38 0.60 2.51 -9.67
CA ALA A 38 0.00 2.62 -8.34
C ALA A 38 -1.51 2.87 -8.40
N GLU A 39 -1.96 3.75 -9.30
CA GLU A 39 -3.38 4.03 -9.51
C GLU A 39 -4.12 2.79 -10.03
N THR A 40 -3.57 2.09 -11.02
CA THR A 40 -4.14 0.85 -11.54
C THR A 40 -4.23 -0.22 -10.44
N ASP A 41 -3.16 -0.41 -9.67
CA ASP A 41 -3.12 -1.39 -8.57
C ASP A 41 -4.22 -1.12 -7.54
N ILE A 42 -4.32 0.12 -7.03
CA ILE A 42 -5.37 0.46 -6.06
C ILE A 42 -6.75 0.21 -6.64
N LYS A 43 -7.02 0.67 -7.88
CA LYS A 43 -8.35 0.50 -8.50
C LYS A 43 -8.73 -0.97 -8.67
N GLN A 44 -7.78 -1.83 -9.06
CA GLN A 44 -8.04 -3.24 -9.28
C GLN A 44 -8.14 -4.04 -7.98
N ASN A 45 -7.32 -3.70 -6.98
CA ASN A 45 -7.11 -4.53 -5.79
C ASN A 45 -7.73 -3.95 -4.51
N TRP A 46 -8.37 -2.78 -4.54
CA TRP A 46 -8.90 -2.10 -3.35
C TRP A 46 -9.74 -3.01 -2.45
N ARG A 47 -10.68 -3.76 -3.03
CA ARG A 47 -11.57 -4.66 -2.27
C ARG A 47 -10.78 -5.75 -1.53
N LEU A 48 -9.72 -6.27 -2.14
CA LEU A 48 -8.85 -7.27 -1.53
C LEU A 48 -8.05 -6.66 -0.37
N TYR A 49 -7.44 -5.48 -0.58
CA TYR A 49 -6.68 -4.80 0.46
C TYR A 49 -7.54 -4.43 1.67
N ARG A 50 -8.75 -3.92 1.42
CA ARG A 50 -9.69 -3.60 2.49
C ARG A 50 -10.13 -4.85 3.24
N SER A 51 -10.50 -5.92 2.53
CA SER A 51 -10.92 -7.18 3.15
C SER A 51 -9.79 -7.81 4.00
N ALA A 52 -8.55 -7.77 3.51
CA ALA A 52 -7.40 -8.24 4.28
C ALA A 52 -7.21 -7.42 5.56
N TYR A 53 -7.29 -6.09 5.48
CA TYR A 53 -7.19 -5.20 6.63
C TYR A 53 -8.30 -5.46 7.67
N GLU A 54 -9.56 -5.56 7.23
CA GLU A 54 -10.70 -5.86 8.10
C GLU A 54 -10.59 -7.25 8.75
N LYS A 55 -10.04 -8.23 8.03
CA LYS A 55 -9.77 -9.57 8.57
C LYS A 55 -8.68 -9.53 9.64
N GLU A 56 -7.65 -8.70 9.45
CA GLU A 56 -6.63 -8.49 10.47
C GLU A 56 -7.21 -7.79 11.70
N MET A 57 -8.06 -6.75 11.55
CA MET A 57 -8.67 -6.04 12.69
C MET A 57 -9.35 -7.00 13.66
N LYS A 58 -10.15 -7.94 13.13
CA LYS A 58 -10.87 -8.93 13.93
C LYS A 58 -9.97 -9.85 14.76
N LYS A 59 -8.69 -10.00 14.41
CA LYS A 59 -7.72 -10.77 15.21
C LYS A 59 -7.23 -10.01 16.43
N TYR A 60 -7.32 -8.69 16.42
CA TYR A 60 -6.91 -7.82 17.52
C TYR A 60 -8.09 -7.47 18.45
N ASP A 61 -9.34 -7.76 18.05
CA ASP A 61 -10.56 -7.57 18.85
C ASP A 61 -10.85 -8.74 19.83
N THR A 62 -10.00 -9.78 19.85
CA THR A 62 -10.10 -10.96 20.74
C THR A 62 -8.98 -10.97 21.76
#